data_AF-A0A5D3KGR4-F1
#
_entry.id   AF-A0A5D3KGR4-F1
#
_cell.length_a   1.000
_cell.length_b   1.000
_cell.length_c   1.000
_cell.angle_alpha   90.00
_cell.angle_beta   90.00
_cell.angle_gamma   90.00
#
_symmetry.space_group_name_H-M   'P 1'
#
loop_
_entity.id
_entity.type
_entity.pdbx_description
1 polymer ?
#
loop_
_entity_poly.entity_id
_entity_poly.type
_entity_poly.pdbx_seq_one_letter_code
_entity_poly.pdbx_strand_id
1 'polypeptide(L)'
;MTNNDLPVTTEQQLRLDLQVAAEGEFDGVGMGVLSDGTPFLTIRGLARMCGVDHAAIVRITADWTVKPPRPREQKIRELVRAQGADDSTAFMAVVKNGTINHIVPAAVCMAILEYYAFEARGDNTQAAKSYRVLARKGFNDFIYAQVGYNPSGAASVAWQQFHDRVTLAYHTVPQGYFSIFKELADIFVMLIRKGANLGPTFVPDISVGQLWARYWTSENLEVLYGDRIKYEHNYPGYFPQAASNPQHPYCYPDDALGEFRKWVREVYLPKRMPGYLLDKVKQGQLPPAIATAALEAFEPLKPIPPRR
;
A
#
# COMPACT_ATOMS: atom_id res chain seq x y z
N MET A 1 -25.55 -23.02 31.14
CA MET A 1 -26.48 -21.89 30.96
C MET A 1 -25.68 -20.62 31.20
N THR A 2 -25.22 -19.97 30.14
CA THR A 2 -24.44 -18.73 30.19
C THR A 2 -25.39 -17.55 30.06
N ASN A 3 -25.40 -16.68 31.07
CA ASN A 3 -26.19 -15.45 31.13
C ASN A 3 -25.81 -14.48 30.00
N ASN A 4 -26.43 -14.56 28.82
CA ASN A 4 -26.22 -13.53 27.81
C ASN A 4 -27.43 -13.14 26.94
N ASP A 5 -28.61 -13.71 27.20
CA ASP A 5 -29.81 -13.44 26.38
C ASP A 5 -30.93 -12.75 27.17
N LEU A 6 -30.59 -11.73 27.97
CA LEU A 6 -31.59 -10.80 28.49
C LEU A 6 -31.62 -9.54 27.60
N PRO A 7 -32.80 -9.05 27.20
CA PRO A 7 -32.91 -7.80 26.46
C PRO A 7 -32.35 -6.66 27.31
N VAL A 8 -31.32 -5.99 26.79
CA VAL A 8 -30.63 -4.90 27.47
C VAL A 8 -31.51 -3.65 27.37
N THR A 9 -32.07 -3.19 28.49
CA THR A 9 -32.96 -2.00 28.57
C THR A 9 -32.24 -0.75 29.09
N THR A 10 -30.92 -0.81 29.29
CA THR A 10 -30.08 0.27 29.82
C THR A 10 -28.84 0.44 28.95
N GLU A 11 -28.25 1.64 28.88
CA GLU A 11 -27.01 1.85 28.14
C GLU A 11 -25.92 0.86 28.61
N GLN A 12 -25.43 0.03 27.68
CA GLN A 12 -24.37 -0.94 27.93
C GLN A 12 -23.36 -0.90 26.78
N GLN A 13 -22.09 -0.71 27.11
CA GLN A 13 -20.99 -0.82 26.14
C GLN A 13 -20.78 -2.32 25.82
N LEU A 14 -21.05 -2.71 24.58
CA LEU A 14 -20.72 -4.05 24.09
C LEU A 14 -19.22 -4.18 23.82
N ARG A 15 -18.73 -5.43 23.81
CA ARG A 15 -17.33 -5.71 23.50
C ARG A 15 -17.10 -5.54 21.99
N LEU A 16 -16.20 -4.62 21.62
CA LEU A 16 -15.77 -4.48 20.23
C LEU A 16 -14.78 -5.61 19.91
N ASP A 17 -15.11 -6.44 18.93
CA ASP A 17 -14.24 -7.53 18.47
C ASP A 17 -13.21 -6.97 17.49
N LEU A 18 -12.10 -6.45 18.04
CA LEU A 18 -11.01 -5.88 17.24
C LEU A 18 -10.24 -6.99 16.52
N GLN A 19 -10.20 -6.90 15.20
CA GLN A 19 -9.47 -7.82 14.33
C GLN A 19 -8.25 -7.15 13.72
N VAL A 20 -7.27 -7.93 13.25
CA VAL A 20 -6.13 -7.39 12.51
C VAL A 20 -6.59 -7.00 11.10
N ALA A 21 -6.52 -5.71 10.77
CA ALA A 21 -6.90 -5.19 9.45
C ALA A 21 -5.74 -5.25 8.45
N ALA A 22 -4.52 -4.99 8.91
CA ALA A 22 -3.30 -5.07 8.11
C ALA A 22 -2.10 -5.42 9.00
N GLU A 23 -1.16 -6.21 8.50
CA GLU A 23 0.05 -6.60 9.23
C GLU A 23 1.18 -6.98 8.27
N GLY A 24 2.41 -6.95 8.78
CA GLY A 24 3.59 -7.38 8.05
C GLY A 24 4.81 -7.47 8.95
N GLU A 25 5.87 -8.09 8.43
CA GLU A 25 7.18 -8.14 9.08
C GLU A 25 8.23 -7.51 8.16
N PHE A 26 8.89 -6.46 8.65
CA PHE A 26 9.86 -5.68 7.89
C PHE A 26 11.16 -5.60 8.69
N ASP A 27 12.28 -6.06 8.12
CA ASP A 27 13.58 -6.16 8.81
C ASP A 27 13.54 -6.92 10.15
N GLY A 28 12.66 -7.92 10.25
CA GLY A 28 12.42 -8.70 11.46
C GLY A 28 11.51 -8.02 12.49
N VAL A 29 10.88 -6.89 12.13
CA VAL A 29 9.96 -6.13 12.98
C VAL A 29 8.52 -6.43 12.58
N GLY A 30 7.84 -7.28 13.35
CA GLY A 30 6.42 -7.57 13.17
C GLY A 30 5.54 -6.45 13.70
N MET A 31 4.65 -5.92 12.84
CA MET A 31 3.78 -4.78 13.10
C MET A 31 2.42 -4.91 12.42
N GLY A 32 1.43 -4.12 12.86
CA GLY A 32 0.10 -4.16 12.26
C GLY A 32 -0.83 -3.06 12.73
N VAL A 33 -2.05 -3.11 12.22
CA VAL A 33 -3.15 -2.18 12.47
C VAL A 33 -4.43 -2.98 12.72
N LEU A 34 -5.20 -2.59 13.74
CA LEU A 34 -6.50 -3.17 14.06
C LEU A 34 -7.62 -2.60 13.18
N SER A 35 -8.79 -3.24 13.22
CA SER A 35 -9.99 -2.85 12.46
C SER A 35 -10.53 -1.46 12.80
N ASP A 36 -10.15 -0.88 13.93
CA ASP A 36 -10.45 0.50 14.32
C ASP A 36 -9.35 1.51 13.93
N GLY A 37 -8.29 1.04 13.25
CA GLY A 37 -7.13 1.84 12.89
C GLY A 37 -6.02 1.87 13.93
N THR A 38 -6.16 1.26 15.11
CA THR A 38 -5.14 1.29 16.15
C THR A 38 -3.86 0.56 15.69
N PRO A 39 -2.69 1.24 15.60
CA PRO A 39 -1.44 0.59 15.23
C PRO A 39 -0.77 -0.08 16.42
N PHE A 40 -0.04 -1.16 16.15
CA PHE A 40 0.65 -1.95 17.16
C PHE A 40 1.97 -2.54 16.66
N LEU A 41 2.84 -2.91 17.60
CA LEU A 41 3.92 -3.86 17.35
C LEU A 41 3.62 -5.20 17.99
N THR A 42 4.13 -6.27 17.38
CA THR A 42 4.22 -7.55 18.07
C THR A 42 5.30 -7.47 19.15
N ILE A 43 5.22 -8.32 20.18
CA ILE A 43 6.25 -8.39 21.23
C ILE A 43 7.65 -8.65 20.62
N ARG A 44 7.73 -9.48 19.58
CA ARG A 44 8.99 -9.74 18.85
C ARG A 44 9.48 -8.51 18.10
N GLY A 45 8.59 -7.82 17.39
CA GLY A 45 8.91 -6.59 16.68
C GLY A 45 9.41 -5.49 17.62
N LEU A 46 8.76 -5.32 18.77
CA LEU A 46 9.20 -4.36 19.78
C LEU A 46 10.58 -4.73 20.35
N ALA A 47 10.82 -6.00 20.68
CA ALA A 47 12.14 -6.46 21.14
C ALA A 47 13.23 -6.16 20.11
N ARG A 48 12.96 -6.42 18.82
CA ARG A 48 13.87 -6.12 17.71
C ARG A 48 14.15 -4.62 17.57
N MET A 49 13.14 -3.78 17.74
CA MET A 49 13.26 -2.31 17.68
C MET A 49 14.08 -1.77 18.86
N CYS A 50 13.91 -2.35 20.05
CA CYS A 50 14.71 -2.01 21.23
C CYS A 50 16.14 -2.59 21.18
N GLY A 51 16.40 -3.62 20.37
CA GLY A 51 17.68 -4.33 20.37
C GLY A 51 17.88 -5.21 21.61
N VAL A 52 16.78 -5.72 22.19
CA VAL A 52 16.82 -6.55 23.41
C VAL A 52 16.27 -7.95 23.14
N ASP A 53 16.57 -8.88 24.04
CA ASP A 53 16.02 -10.22 23.98
C ASP A 53 14.49 -10.23 24.12
N HIS A 54 13.81 -11.12 23.40
CA HIS A 54 12.35 -11.25 23.42
C HIS A 54 11.81 -11.47 24.85
N ALA A 55 12.50 -12.24 25.68
CA ALA A 55 12.10 -12.50 27.06
C ALA A 55 12.20 -11.25 27.94
N ALA A 56 12.96 -10.22 27.56
CA ALA A 56 12.96 -8.95 28.27
C ALA A 56 11.61 -8.24 28.17
N ILE A 57 11.01 -8.21 26.97
CA ILE A 57 9.69 -7.61 26.74
C ILE A 57 8.59 -8.48 27.35
N VAL A 58 8.67 -9.81 27.24
CA VAL A 58 7.72 -10.73 27.89
C VAL A 58 7.72 -10.57 29.42
N ARG A 59 8.88 -10.28 30.03
CA ARG A 59 8.94 -9.98 31.47
C ARG A 59 8.24 -8.66 31.82
N ILE A 60 8.39 -7.61 31.00
CA ILE A 60 7.65 -6.36 31.20
C ILE A 60 6.15 -6.63 31.18
N THR A 61 5.67 -7.46 30.25
CA THR A 61 4.24 -7.80 30.18
C THR A 61 3.77 -8.60 31.40
N ALA A 62 4.58 -9.53 31.91
CA ALA A 62 4.25 -10.33 33.10
C ALA A 62 4.26 -9.50 34.39
N ASP A 63 5.19 -8.54 34.49
CA ASP A 63 5.37 -7.72 35.70
C ASP A 63 4.47 -6.47 35.71
N TRP A 64 3.73 -6.18 34.63
CA TRP A 64 2.96 -4.93 34.47
C TRP A 64 1.91 -4.69 35.56
N THR A 65 1.27 -5.76 36.02
CA THR A 65 0.19 -5.72 37.01
C THR A 65 0.65 -5.98 38.45
N VAL A 66 1.94 -6.20 38.67
CA VAL A 66 2.51 -6.49 40.00
C VAL A 66 2.39 -5.27 40.91
N LYS A 67 2.05 -5.50 42.19
CA LYS A 67 1.92 -4.47 43.23
C LYS A 67 2.84 -4.78 44.42
N PRO A 68 3.77 -3.88 44.81
CA PRO A 68 4.11 -2.62 44.13
C PRO A 68 4.76 -2.85 42.76
N PRO A 69 4.66 -1.91 41.81
CA PRO A 69 5.30 -2.04 40.52
C PRO A 69 6.82 -2.08 40.69
N ARG A 70 7.49 -2.90 39.88
CA ARG A 70 8.95 -2.93 39.83
C ARG A 70 9.48 -1.62 39.23
N PRO A 71 10.71 -1.18 39.55
CA PRO A 71 11.21 0.14 39.14
C PRO A 71 11.18 0.40 37.62
N ARG A 72 11.46 -0.63 36.81
CA ARG A 72 11.40 -0.52 35.34
C ARG A 72 9.98 -0.28 34.85
N GLU A 73 9.05 -1.14 35.27
CA GLU A 73 7.64 -1.08 34.87
C GLU A 73 6.99 0.21 35.40
N GLN A 74 7.34 0.66 36.62
CA GLN A 74 6.93 1.95 37.14
C GLN A 74 7.35 3.10 36.21
N LYS A 75 8.63 3.13 35.81
CA LYS A 75 9.16 4.17 34.92
C LYS A 75 8.52 4.13 33.54
N ILE A 76 8.33 2.95 32.94
CA ILE A 76 7.67 2.83 31.63
C ILE A 76 6.21 3.31 31.74
N ARG A 77 5.49 2.95 32.81
CA ARG A 77 4.12 3.43 33.05
C ARG A 77 4.05 4.95 33.21
N GLU A 78 5.04 5.57 33.86
CA GLU A 78 5.17 7.04 33.90
C GLU A 78 5.31 7.64 32.50
N LEU A 79 6.11 7.03 31.61
CA LEU A 79 6.26 7.47 30.21
C LEU A 79 4.96 7.28 29.39
N VAL A 80 4.22 6.19 29.62
CA VAL A 80 2.89 6.00 29.00
C VAL A 80 1.93 7.11 29.41
N ARG A 81 1.88 7.43 30.71
CA ARG A 81 1.03 8.52 31.23
C ARG A 81 1.48 9.89 30.72
N ALA A 82 2.79 10.12 30.55
CA ALA A 82 3.32 11.36 29.98
C ALA A 82 2.88 11.59 28.52
N GLN A 83 2.56 10.51 27.80
CA GLN A 83 1.97 10.58 26.45
C GLN A 83 0.44 10.77 26.47
N GLY A 84 -0.18 10.87 27.65
CA GLY A 84 -1.64 10.99 27.80
C GLY A 84 -2.40 9.69 27.58
N ALA A 85 -1.72 8.54 27.60
CA ALA A 85 -2.33 7.22 27.39
C ALA A 85 -2.62 6.49 28.71
N ASP A 86 -3.56 5.54 28.65
CA ASP A 86 -3.86 4.63 29.76
C ASP A 86 -2.73 3.61 29.98
N ASP A 87 -2.28 3.50 31.22
CA ASP A 87 -1.21 2.59 31.64
C ASP A 87 -1.74 1.32 32.33
N SER A 88 -3.06 1.11 32.36
CA SER A 88 -3.69 -0.07 32.97
C SER A 88 -3.23 -1.39 32.33
N THR A 89 -2.91 -1.35 31.04
CA THR A 89 -2.64 -2.53 30.21
C THR A 89 -1.43 -2.31 29.31
N ALA A 90 -0.44 -3.22 29.36
CA ALA A 90 0.73 -3.16 28.48
C ALA A 90 0.49 -3.75 27.09
N PHE A 91 -0.42 -4.71 26.96
CA PHE A 91 -0.61 -5.48 25.74
C PHE A 91 -2.05 -5.96 25.62
N MET A 92 -2.50 -6.15 24.39
CA MET A 92 -3.84 -6.63 24.08
C MET A 92 -3.77 -8.00 23.41
N ALA A 93 -4.72 -8.86 23.73
CA ALA A 93 -4.90 -10.14 23.07
C ALA A 93 -5.81 -9.95 21.84
N VAL A 94 -5.36 -10.41 20.68
CA VAL A 94 -6.11 -10.37 19.42
C VAL A 94 -6.14 -11.77 18.83
N VAL A 95 -7.33 -12.21 18.40
CA VAL A 95 -7.49 -13.51 17.76
C VAL A 95 -7.11 -13.39 16.30
N LYS A 96 -6.18 -14.24 15.86
CA LYS A 96 -5.74 -14.36 14.47
C LYS A 96 -5.72 -15.82 14.09
N ASN A 97 -6.48 -16.20 13.07
CA ASN A 97 -6.61 -17.59 12.59
C ASN A 97 -6.91 -18.57 13.74
N GLY A 98 -7.79 -18.19 14.67
CA GLY A 98 -8.14 -18.99 15.85
C GLY A 98 -7.07 -19.04 16.95
N THR A 99 -5.95 -18.34 16.81
CA THR A 99 -4.87 -18.28 17.80
C THR A 99 -4.78 -16.90 18.44
N ILE A 100 -4.63 -16.85 19.76
CA ILE A 100 -4.43 -15.60 20.50
C ILE A 100 -3.00 -15.09 20.26
N ASN A 101 -2.91 -13.87 19.74
CA ASN A 101 -1.66 -13.14 19.57
C ASN A 101 -1.65 -11.93 20.51
N HIS A 102 -0.48 -11.62 21.08
CA HIS A 102 -0.30 -10.47 21.95
C HIS A 102 0.36 -9.33 21.18
N ILE A 103 -0.29 -8.17 21.22
CA ILE A 103 0.14 -6.95 20.54
C ILE A 103 0.36 -5.84 21.57
N VAL A 104 1.30 -4.95 21.29
CA VAL A 104 1.64 -3.83 22.16
C VAL A 104 1.13 -2.54 21.51
N PRO A 105 0.25 -1.76 22.17
CA PRO A 105 -0.27 -0.50 21.64
C PRO A 105 0.83 0.54 21.41
N ALA A 106 0.59 1.50 20.52
CA ALA A 106 1.55 2.54 20.15
C ALA A 106 2.19 3.27 21.35
N ALA A 107 1.39 3.75 22.30
CA ALA A 107 1.91 4.50 23.45
C ALA A 107 2.85 3.65 24.32
N VAL A 108 2.50 2.38 24.55
CA VAL A 108 3.33 1.43 25.29
C VAL A 108 4.60 1.08 24.50
N CYS A 109 4.50 0.92 23.18
CA CYS A 109 5.67 0.71 22.32
C CYS A 109 6.66 1.87 22.43
N MET A 110 6.17 3.11 22.30
CA MET A 110 6.98 4.32 22.39
C MET A 110 7.60 4.48 23.78
N ALA A 111 6.85 4.21 24.86
CA ALA A 111 7.36 4.27 26.22
C ALA A 111 8.45 3.22 26.51
N ILE A 112 8.27 1.99 26.03
CA ILE A 112 9.28 0.93 26.17
C ILE A 112 10.54 1.28 25.36
N LEU A 113 10.37 1.76 24.12
CA LEU A 113 11.47 2.22 23.28
C LEU A 113 12.23 3.38 23.92
N GLU A 114 11.52 4.36 24.47
CA GLU A 114 12.09 5.51 25.16
C GLU A 114 12.88 5.09 26.40
N TYR A 115 12.32 4.20 27.21
CA TYR A 115 13.02 3.63 28.36
C TYR A 115 14.33 2.96 27.96
N TYR A 116 14.31 2.08 26.94
CA TYR A 116 15.53 1.42 26.47
C TYR A 116 16.49 2.38 25.77
N ALA A 117 16.00 3.46 25.15
CA ALA A 117 16.85 4.45 24.49
C ALA A 117 17.62 5.32 25.50
N PHE A 118 16.99 5.70 26.62
CA PHE A 118 17.51 6.78 27.47
C PHE A 118 17.66 6.43 28.96
N GLU A 119 16.94 5.45 29.48
CA GLU A 119 16.87 5.16 30.93
C GLU A 119 17.55 3.81 31.29
N ALA A 120 17.50 2.84 30.38
CA ALA A 120 18.11 1.54 30.59
C ALA A 120 19.65 1.62 30.59
N ARG A 121 20.29 0.76 31.39
CA ARG A 121 21.75 0.60 31.38
C ARG A 121 22.16 -0.40 30.30
N GLY A 122 23.16 -0.07 29.50
CA GLY A 122 23.72 -0.97 28.49
C GLY A 122 23.91 -0.30 27.14
N ASP A 123 24.08 -1.12 26.10
CA ASP A 123 24.05 -0.62 24.71
C ASP A 123 22.61 -0.33 24.28
N ASN A 124 22.35 0.96 24.08
CA ASN A 124 21.03 1.49 23.74
C ASN A 124 20.99 2.00 22.28
N THR A 125 22.01 1.72 21.47
CA THR A 125 22.18 2.32 20.14
C THR A 125 21.01 1.99 19.21
N GLN A 126 20.56 0.74 19.23
CA GLN A 126 19.43 0.28 18.43
C GLN A 126 18.12 0.95 18.88
N ALA A 127 17.80 0.92 20.19
CA ALA A 127 16.62 1.56 20.74
C ALA A 127 16.59 3.07 20.44
N ALA A 128 17.70 3.77 20.63
CA ALA A 128 17.81 5.20 20.37
C ALA A 128 17.64 5.54 18.87
N LYS A 129 18.18 4.71 17.97
CA LYS A 129 17.97 4.85 16.51
C LYS A 129 16.50 4.65 16.16
N SER A 130 15.90 3.56 16.62
CA SER A 130 14.49 3.24 16.39
C SER A 130 13.55 4.32 16.92
N TYR A 131 13.78 4.80 18.15
CA TYR A 131 13.00 5.87 18.77
C TYR A 131 13.05 7.16 17.93
N ARG A 132 14.25 7.57 17.48
CA ARG A 132 14.39 8.77 16.63
C ARG A 132 13.69 8.62 15.27
N VAL A 133 13.72 7.42 14.67
CA VAL A 133 13.01 7.17 13.41
C VAL A 133 11.50 7.31 13.60
N LEU A 134 10.95 6.68 14.64
CA LEU A 134 9.52 6.70 14.93
C LEU A 134 9.05 8.09 15.39
N ALA A 135 9.82 8.78 16.21
CA ALA A 135 9.50 10.14 16.65
C ALA A 135 9.49 11.15 15.49
N ARG A 136 10.40 11.01 14.51
CA ARG A 136 10.44 11.90 13.33
C ARG A 136 9.31 11.64 12.33
N LYS A 137 8.96 10.37 12.12
CA LYS A 137 7.92 9.98 11.15
C LYS A 137 6.52 10.01 11.73
N GLY A 138 6.39 9.97 13.06
CA GLY A 138 5.15 9.59 13.73
C GLY A 138 5.01 8.06 13.75
N PHE A 139 4.71 7.50 14.92
CA PHE A 139 4.56 6.04 15.07
C PHE A 139 3.45 5.51 14.16
N ASN A 140 2.27 6.15 14.19
CA ASN A 140 1.12 5.72 13.40
C ASN A 140 1.42 5.76 11.91
N ASP A 141 1.93 6.90 11.42
CA ASP A 141 2.26 7.08 10.00
C ASP A 141 3.34 6.09 9.53
N PHE A 142 4.32 5.78 10.39
CA PHE A 142 5.32 4.76 10.09
C PHE A 142 4.66 3.38 9.90
N ILE A 143 3.82 2.94 10.84
CA ILE A 143 3.18 1.63 10.76
C ILE A 143 2.22 1.58 9.57
N TYR A 144 1.37 2.60 9.39
CA TYR A 144 0.44 2.69 8.26
C TYR A 144 1.15 2.60 6.91
N ALA A 145 2.26 3.32 6.74
CA ALA A 145 3.04 3.26 5.52
C ALA A 145 3.65 1.87 5.26
N GLN A 146 4.15 1.19 6.31
CA GLN A 146 4.76 -0.13 6.17
C GLN A 146 3.74 -1.20 5.80
N VAL A 147 2.59 -1.23 6.48
CA VAL A 147 1.55 -2.25 6.22
C VAL A 147 0.58 -1.85 5.11
N GLY A 148 0.75 -0.68 4.51
CA GLY A 148 -0.12 -0.15 3.46
C GLY A 148 -1.53 0.21 3.94
N TYR A 149 -1.70 0.54 5.22
CA TYR A 149 -3.00 0.90 5.79
C TYR A 149 -3.33 2.36 5.47
N ASN A 150 -4.55 2.61 4.99
CA ASN A 150 -5.06 3.95 4.71
C ASN A 150 -6.15 4.33 5.73
N PRO A 151 -5.82 5.13 6.76
CA PRO A 151 -6.76 5.46 7.83
C PRO A 151 -7.94 6.30 7.37
N SER A 152 -7.82 7.02 6.25
CA SER A 152 -8.88 7.90 5.74
C SER A 152 -9.92 7.15 4.89
N GLY A 153 -9.60 5.95 4.41
CA GLY A 153 -10.39 5.23 3.40
C GLY A 153 -10.50 5.95 2.04
N ALA A 154 -9.97 7.17 1.90
CA ALA A 154 -9.99 7.91 0.65
C ALA A 154 -9.08 7.20 -0.37
N ALA A 155 -9.62 6.85 -1.53
CA ALA A 155 -8.78 6.41 -2.65
C ALA A 155 -7.65 7.43 -2.83
N SER A 156 -6.40 6.96 -3.00
CA SER A 156 -5.33 7.90 -3.31
C SER A 156 -5.74 8.72 -4.53
N VAL A 157 -5.29 9.98 -4.63
CA VAL A 157 -5.64 10.85 -5.77
C VAL A 157 -5.39 10.13 -7.10
N ALA A 158 -4.33 9.31 -7.20
CA ALA A 158 -4.04 8.48 -8.36
C ALA A 158 -5.14 7.46 -8.69
N TRP A 159 -5.68 6.75 -7.67
CA TRP A 159 -6.80 5.81 -7.85
C TRP A 159 -8.08 6.51 -8.27
N GLN A 160 -8.39 7.67 -7.66
CA GLN A 160 -9.53 8.48 -8.07
C GLN A 160 -9.39 8.94 -9.52
N GLN A 161 -8.22 9.46 -9.89
CA GLN A 161 -7.95 9.95 -11.25
C GLN A 161 -8.02 8.83 -12.29
N PHE A 162 -7.54 7.62 -11.96
CA PHE A 162 -7.70 6.46 -12.84
C PHE A 162 -9.17 6.05 -12.96
N HIS A 163 -9.90 5.97 -11.84
CA HIS A 163 -11.33 5.65 -11.81
C HIS A 163 -12.16 6.63 -12.66
N ASP A 164 -11.89 7.94 -12.56
CA ASP A 164 -12.61 8.97 -13.31
C ASP A 164 -12.37 8.84 -14.83
N ARG A 165 -11.13 8.51 -15.24
CA ARG A 165 -10.82 8.21 -16.64
C ARG A 165 -11.52 6.95 -17.14
N VAL A 166 -11.57 5.88 -16.34
CA VAL A 166 -12.29 4.64 -16.68
C VAL A 166 -13.78 4.91 -16.83
N THR A 167 -14.36 5.69 -15.92
CA THR A 167 -15.77 6.07 -15.93
C THR A 167 -16.13 6.84 -17.20
N LEU A 168 -15.31 7.81 -17.62
CA LEU A 168 -15.53 8.57 -18.85
C LEU A 168 -15.36 7.74 -20.14
N ALA A 169 -14.59 6.65 -20.09
CA ALA A 169 -14.42 5.72 -21.21
C ALA A 169 -15.39 4.53 -21.18
N TYR A 170 -16.28 4.49 -20.18
CA TYR A 170 -17.26 3.42 -20.02
C TYR A 170 -18.22 3.43 -21.22
N HIS A 171 -18.28 2.31 -21.95
CA HIS A 171 -19.06 2.15 -23.19
C HIS A 171 -18.78 3.11 -24.37
N THR A 172 -17.65 3.83 -24.42
CA THR A 172 -17.35 4.71 -25.57
C THR A 172 -16.70 4.02 -26.77
N VAL A 173 -16.15 2.81 -26.57
CA VAL A 173 -15.49 2.05 -27.63
C VAL A 173 -16.55 1.22 -28.38
N PRO A 174 -16.65 1.33 -29.72
CA PRO A 174 -17.60 0.56 -30.51
C PRO A 174 -17.42 -0.95 -30.36
N GLN A 175 -18.50 -1.71 -30.56
CA GLN A 175 -18.46 -3.16 -30.57
C GLN A 175 -17.53 -3.68 -31.69
N GLY A 176 -16.73 -4.71 -31.39
CA GLY A 176 -15.75 -5.28 -32.32
C GLY A 176 -14.40 -4.56 -32.31
N TYR A 177 -14.20 -3.60 -31.41
CA TYR A 177 -12.97 -2.83 -31.28
C TYR A 177 -12.49 -2.73 -29.83
N PHE A 178 -11.18 -2.69 -29.64
CA PHE A 178 -10.52 -2.37 -28.39
C PHE A 178 -9.83 -1.01 -28.45
N SER A 179 -9.63 -0.38 -27.29
CA SER A 179 -8.86 0.86 -27.18
C SER A 179 -7.62 0.68 -26.31
N ILE A 180 -6.57 1.44 -26.66
CA ILE A 180 -5.29 1.40 -25.94
C ILE A 180 -5.47 1.76 -24.47
N PHE A 181 -6.29 2.75 -24.14
CA PHE A 181 -6.53 3.14 -22.76
C PHE A 181 -7.11 1.98 -21.92
N LYS A 182 -8.10 1.25 -22.45
CA LYS A 182 -8.71 0.12 -21.74
C LYS A 182 -7.73 -1.05 -21.57
N GLU A 183 -6.96 -1.37 -22.60
CA GLU A 183 -5.99 -2.48 -22.53
C GLU A 183 -4.77 -2.19 -21.65
N LEU A 184 -4.55 -0.93 -21.26
CA LEU A 184 -3.47 -0.56 -20.34
C LEU A 184 -3.92 -0.52 -18.87
N ALA A 185 -5.16 -0.93 -18.55
CA ALA A 185 -5.68 -0.97 -17.18
C ALA A 185 -4.72 -1.65 -16.20
N ASP A 186 -4.19 -2.82 -16.55
CA ASP A 186 -3.26 -3.58 -15.70
C ASP A 186 -1.94 -2.83 -15.46
N ILE A 187 -1.44 -2.14 -16.49
CA ILE A 187 -0.23 -1.32 -16.38
C ILE A 187 -0.47 -0.12 -15.45
N PHE A 188 -1.61 0.54 -15.54
CA PHE A 188 -1.97 1.62 -14.62
C PHE A 188 -2.10 1.12 -13.18
N VAL A 189 -2.83 0.02 -12.97
CA VAL A 189 -3.00 -0.61 -11.66
C VAL A 189 -1.64 -0.95 -11.05
N MET A 190 -0.73 -1.56 -11.82
CA MET A 190 0.61 -1.88 -11.35
C MET A 190 1.38 -0.62 -10.94
N LEU A 191 1.38 0.43 -11.76
CA LEU A 191 2.06 1.69 -11.46
C LEU A 191 1.52 2.33 -10.17
N ILE A 192 0.19 2.43 -10.02
CA ILE A 192 -0.42 3.01 -8.82
C ILE A 192 -0.09 2.17 -7.59
N ARG A 193 -0.15 0.83 -7.69
CA ARG A 193 0.22 -0.08 -6.58
C ARG A 193 1.68 0.03 -6.17
N LYS A 194 2.57 0.41 -7.09
CA LYS A 194 3.97 0.71 -6.78
C LYS A 194 4.19 2.11 -6.23
N GLY A 195 3.14 2.93 -6.13
CA GLY A 195 3.19 4.28 -5.56
C GLY A 195 3.35 5.38 -6.59
N ALA A 196 3.15 5.10 -7.88
CA ALA A 196 3.14 6.14 -8.90
C ALA A 196 1.87 7.00 -8.74
N ASN A 197 2.04 8.31 -8.68
CA ASN A 197 0.92 9.25 -8.73
C ASN A 197 0.55 9.51 -10.20
N LEU A 198 -0.24 8.60 -10.78
CA LEU A 198 -0.78 8.79 -12.12
C LEU A 198 -1.71 9.99 -12.13
N GLY A 199 -1.51 10.90 -13.07
CA GLY A 199 -2.27 12.14 -13.14
C GLY A 199 -2.06 12.92 -14.44
N PRO A 200 -2.38 14.23 -14.49
CA PRO A 200 -2.48 15.01 -15.72
C PRO A 200 -1.22 15.03 -16.60
N THR A 201 -0.06 14.84 -15.98
CA THR A 201 1.25 14.87 -16.65
C THR A 201 1.85 13.48 -16.83
N PHE A 202 1.29 12.44 -16.20
CA PHE A 202 1.76 11.06 -16.26
C PHE A 202 0.67 10.16 -16.87
N VAL A 203 0.61 10.20 -18.20
CA VAL A 203 -0.41 9.55 -19.04
C VAL A 203 0.27 8.59 -20.03
N PRO A 204 0.63 7.36 -19.63
CA PRO A 204 1.40 6.45 -20.48
C PRO A 204 0.64 5.94 -21.72
N ASP A 205 -0.69 5.94 -21.71
CA ASP A 205 -1.51 5.49 -22.84
C ASP A 205 -1.34 6.33 -24.11
N ILE A 206 -1.01 7.62 -23.99
CA ILE A 206 -0.65 8.45 -25.15
C ILE A 206 0.64 7.92 -25.80
N SER A 207 1.65 7.60 -24.99
CA SER A 207 2.93 7.08 -25.48
C SER A 207 2.75 5.72 -26.16
N VAL A 208 2.04 4.80 -25.51
CA VAL A 208 1.72 3.48 -26.07
C VAL A 208 0.93 3.62 -27.36
N GLY A 209 -0.12 4.44 -27.37
CA GLY A 209 -1.00 4.62 -28.52
C GLY A 209 -0.27 5.17 -29.74
N GLN A 210 0.62 6.16 -29.54
CA GLN A 210 1.45 6.69 -30.63
C GLN A 210 2.45 5.67 -31.19
N LEU A 211 3.01 4.81 -30.34
CA LEU A 211 3.95 3.78 -30.77
C LEU A 211 3.23 2.62 -31.46
N TRP A 212 2.09 2.20 -30.94
CA TRP A 212 1.24 1.17 -31.55
C TRP A 212 0.68 1.64 -32.90
N ALA A 213 0.20 2.88 -33.00
CA ALA A 213 -0.31 3.42 -34.27
C ALA A 213 0.75 3.43 -35.38
N ARG A 214 2.03 3.64 -35.03
CA ARG A 214 3.16 3.55 -35.96
C ARG A 214 3.45 2.11 -36.36
N TYR A 215 3.48 1.19 -35.39
CA TYR A 215 3.68 -0.24 -35.65
C TYR A 215 2.57 -0.82 -36.53
N TRP A 216 1.32 -0.47 -36.25
CA TRP A 216 0.15 -0.82 -37.05
C TRP A 216 0.34 -0.49 -38.53
N THR A 217 0.82 0.72 -38.83
CA THR A 217 1.05 1.17 -40.20
C THR A 217 2.32 0.55 -40.81
N SER A 218 3.40 0.36 -40.06
CA SER A 218 4.64 -0.22 -40.60
C SER A 218 4.49 -1.68 -41.00
N GLU A 219 3.72 -2.44 -40.23
CA GLU A 219 3.49 -3.87 -40.49
C GLU A 219 2.24 -4.14 -41.35
N ASN A 220 1.57 -3.09 -41.85
CA ASN A 220 0.32 -3.20 -42.62
C ASN A 220 -0.75 -4.08 -41.93
N LEU A 221 -0.89 -3.94 -40.61
CA LEU A 221 -1.80 -4.78 -39.81
C LEU A 221 -3.27 -4.60 -40.22
N GLU A 222 -3.60 -3.47 -40.85
CA GLU A 222 -4.91 -3.19 -41.44
C GLU A 222 -5.34 -4.25 -42.48
N VAL A 223 -4.37 -4.82 -43.22
CA VAL A 223 -4.65 -5.90 -44.19
C VAL A 223 -5.06 -7.21 -43.50
N LEU A 224 -4.53 -7.47 -42.30
CA LEU A 224 -4.76 -8.71 -41.57
C LEU A 224 -6.00 -8.65 -40.70
N TYR A 225 -6.22 -7.51 -40.04
CA TYR A 225 -7.23 -7.38 -38.99
C TYR A 225 -8.37 -6.41 -39.33
N GLY A 226 -8.27 -5.69 -40.46
CA GLY A 226 -9.25 -4.68 -40.88
C GLY A 226 -8.93 -3.28 -40.37
N ASP A 227 -9.74 -2.29 -40.78
CA ASP A 227 -9.47 -0.87 -40.55
C ASP A 227 -9.59 -0.47 -39.08
N ARG A 228 -8.67 0.39 -38.63
CA ARG A 228 -8.79 1.09 -37.34
C ARG A 228 -9.72 2.29 -37.47
N ILE A 229 -10.55 2.54 -36.47
CA ILE A 229 -11.50 3.67 -36.48
C ILE A 229 -11.25 4.61 -35.31
N LYS A 230 -11.74 5.84 -35.40
CA LYS A 230 -11.67 6.80 -34.29
C LYS A 230 -12.91 6.66 -33.40
N TYR A 231 -12.74 6.85 -32.10
CA TYR A 231 -13.84 6.84 -31.13
C TYR A 231 -13.76 8.04 -30.19
N GLU A 232 -14.85 8.32 -29.48
CA GLU A 232 -14.90 9.39 -28.49
C GLU A 232 -14.15 9.00 -27.21
N HIS A 233 -13.19 9.82 -26.80
CA HIS A 233 -12.47 9.67 -25.55
C HIS A 233 -12.39 11.00 -24.81
N ASN A 234 -12.77 11.02 -23.54
CA ASN A 234 -12.80 12.23 -22.73
C ASN A 234 -11.86 12.09 -21.52
N TYR A 235 -11.18 13.20 -21.18
CA TYR A 235 -10.44 13.34 -19.94
C TYR A 235 -11.26 14.11 -18.88
N PRO A 236 -11.10 13.84 -17.57
CA PRO A 236 -11.73 14.65 -16.53
C PRO A 236 -11.33 16.13 -16.64
N GLY A 237 -12.22 17.06 -16.29
CA GLY A 237 -12.00 18.51 -16.53
C GLY A 237 -10.73 19.11 -15.90
N TYR A 238 -10.16 18.46 -14.90
CA TYR A 238 -8.90 18.86 -14.24
C TYR A 238 -7.64 18.27 -14.90
N PHE A 239 -7.78 17.54 -16.02
CA PHE A 239 -6.67 17.14 -16.88
C PHE A 239 -6.43 18.19 -17.98
N PRO A 240 -5.18 18.59 -18.27
CA PRO A 240 -4.85 19.49 -19.38
C PRO A 240 -5.41 19.03 -20.73
N GLN A 241 -5.50 17.71 -20.94
CA GLN A 241 -6.02 17.09 -22.16
C GLN A 241 -7.52 17.38 -22.37
N ALA A 242 -8.26 17.68 -21.29
CA ALA A 242 -9.69 17.96 -21.34
C ALA A 242 -10.02 19.24 -22.10
N ALA A 243 -9.07 20.17 -22.26
CA ALA A 243 -9.22 21.37 -23.10
C ALA A 243 -9.52 21.04 -24.58
N SER A 244 -9.25 19.81 -25.00
CA SER A 244 -9.51 19.31 -26.36
C SER A 244 -10.45 18.11 -26.36
N ASN A 245 -11.31 17.98 -25.34
CA ASN A 245 -12.40 17.02 -25.38
C ASN A 245 -13.49 17.45 -26.39
N PRO A 246 -14.14 16.50 -27.09
CA PRO A 246 -13.77 15.09 -27.14
C PRO A 246 -12.47 14.85 -27.92
N GLN A 247 -11.67 13.92 -27.43
CA GLN A 247 -10.53 13.40 -28.17
C GLN A 247 -10.99 12.31 -29.13
N HIS A 248 -10.24 12.15 -30.23
CA HIS A 248 -10.53 11.13 -31.26
C HIS A 248 -9.33 10.20 -31.54
N PRO A 249 -8.85 9.44 -30.53
CA PRO A 249 -7.82 8.43 -30.75
C PRO A 249 -8.37 7.25 -31.56
N TYR A 250 -7.47 6.43 -32.11
CA TYR A 250 -7.84 5.17 -32.75
C TYR A 250 -8.24 4.10 -31.74
N CYS A 251 -9.26 3.34 -32.08
CA CYS A 251 -9.54 1.99 -31.58
C CYS A 251 -9.32 0.99 -32.73
N TYR A 252 -9.05 -0.26 -32.37
CA TYR A 252 -8.53 -1.28 -33.28
C TYR A 252 -9.42 -2.52 -33.23
N PRO A 253 -9.58 -3.26 -34.34
CA PRO A 253 -10.39 -4.47 -34.37
C PRO A 253 -9.98 -5.47 -33.27
N ASP A 254 -10.96 -6.09 -32.61
CA ASP A 254 -10.73 -7.05 -31.52
C ASP A 254 -9.84 -8.24 -31.95
N ASP A 255 -9.88 -8.61 -33.22
CA ASP A 255 -9.04 -9.68 -33.79
C ASP A 255 -7.53 -9.38 -33.68
N ALA A 256 -7.14 -8.10 -33.62
CA ALA A 256 -5.75 -7.68 -33.45
C ALA A 256 -5.28 -7.69 -31.98
N LEU A 257 -6.17 -7.97 -31.02
CA LEU A 257 -5.88 -7.80 -29.59
C LEU A 257 -4.73 -8.69 -29.10
N GLY A 258 -4.66 -9.92 -29.62
CA GLY A 258 -3.56 -10.84 -29.31
C GLY A 258 -2.20 -10.28 -29.74
N GLU A 259 -2.14 -9.69 -30.93
CA GLU A 259 -0.92 -9.06 -31.46
C GLU A 259 -0.54 -7.82 -30.65
N PHE A 260 -1.51 -6.99 -30.26
CA PHE A 260 -1.25 -5.85 -29.40
C PHE A 260 -0.63 -6.27 -28.05
N ARG A 261 -1.24 -7.25 -27.36
CA ARG A 261 -0.74 -7.73 -26.06
C ARG A 261 0.65 -8.34 -26.17
N LYS A 262 0.90 -9.10 -27.24
CA LYS A 262 2.23 -9.63 -27.56
C LYS A 262 3.23 -8.51 -27.78
N TRP A 263 2.90 -7.52 -28.59
CA TRP A 263 3.74 -6.35 -28.86
C TRP A 263 4.04 -5.54 -27.60
N VAL A 264 3.05 -5.32 -26.72
CA VAL A 264 3.27 -4.64 -25.43
C VAL A 264 4.30 -5.40 -24.60
N ARG A 265 4.15 -6.72 -24.48
CA ARG A 265 5.04 -7.59 -23.69
C ARG A 265 6.46 -7.68 -24.26
N GLU A 266 6.61 -7.79 -25.57
CA GLU A 266 7.90 -8.10 -26.22
C GLU A 266 8.64 -6.85 -26.70
N VAL A 267 7.92 -5.75 -26.91
CA VAL A 267 8.46 -4.51 -27.47
C VAL A 267 8.31 -3.35 -26.50
N TYR A 268 7.08 -3.01 -26.09
CA TYR A 268 6.87 -1.79 -25.32
C TYR A 268 7.48 -1.86 -23.91
N LEU A 269 7.08 -2.86 -23.11
CA LEU A 269 7.55 -3.00 -21.73
C LEU A 269 9.07 -3.15 -21.62
N PRO A 270 9.75 -3.99 -22.45
CA PRO A 270 11.20 -4.15 -22.30
C PRO A 270 12.01 -2.99 -22.91
N LYS A 271 11.53 -2.38 -24.00
CA LYS A 271 12.35 -1.45 -24.82
C LYS A 271 11.94 0.02 -24.73
N ARG A 272 10.69 0.31 -24.34
CA ARG A 272 10.14 1.68 -24.34
C ARG A 272 9.77 2.17 -22.94
N MET A 273 9.18 1.31 -22.11
CA MET A 273 8.79 1.66 -20.74
C MET A 273 9.97 2.18 -19.88
N PRO A 274 11.19 1.59 -19.91
CA PRO A 274 12.30 2.09 -19.09
C PRO A 274 12.68 3.54 -19.43
N GLY A 275 12.75 3.86 -20.72
CA GLY A 275 13.02 5.23 -21.17
C GLY A 275 11.92 6.21 -20.76
N TYR A 276 10.65 5.80 -20.92
CA TYR A 276 9.51 6.60 -20.50
C TYR A 276 9.53 6.92 -19.00
N LEU A 277 9.72 5.90 -18.14
CA LEU A 277 9.77 6.11 -16.69
C LEU A 277 10.98 6.94 -16.27
N LEU A 278 12.14 6.75 -16.91
CA LEU A 278 13.33 7.56 -16.65
C LEU A 278 13.08 9.04 -16.98
N ASP A 279 12.39 9.35 -18.06
CA ASP A 279 12.04 10.73 -18.40
C ASP A 279 11.05 11.33 -17.40
N LYS A 280 10.12 10.52 -16.86
CA LYS A 280 9.25 10.94 -15.74
C LYS A 280 10.01 11.21 -14.46
N VAL A 281 11.06 10.45 -14.18
CA VAL A 281 11.98 10.73 -13.07
C VAL A 281 12.71 12.06 -13.28
N LYS A 282 13.28 12.29 -14.47
CA LYS A 282 13.97 13.55 -14.80
C LYS A 282 13.05 14.77 -14.71
N GLN A 283 11.76 14.60 -15.04
CA GLN A 283 10.74 15.65 -14.94
C GLN A 283 10.24 15.89 -13.50
N GLY A 284 10.72 15.12 -12.50
CA GLY A 284 10.25 15.20 -11.13
C GLY A 284 8.83 14.66 -10.91
N GLN A 285 8.28 13.94 -11.89
CA GLN A 285 6.90 13.42 -11.89
C GLN A 285 6.81 12.00 -11.30
N LEU A 286 7.95 11.36 -11.09
CA LEU A 286 8.04 10.00 -10.54
C LEU A 286 9.31 9.86 -9.70
N PRO A 287 9.22 9.40 -8.43
CA PRO A 287 10.43 9.13 -7.65
C PRO A 287 11.26 7.97 -8.27
N PRO A 288 12.61 8.05 -8.26
CA PRO A 288 13.46 7.00 -8.83
C PRO A 288 13.18 5.58 -8.30
N ALA A 289 12.98 5.45 -6.98
CA ALA A 289 12.70 4.15 -6.35
C ALA A 289 11.40 3.52 -6.86
N ILE A 290 10.39 4.33 -7.16
CA ILE A 290 9.09 3.89 -7.69
C ILE A 290 9.25 3.43 -9.14
N ALA A 291 10.05 4.15 -9.93
CA ALA A 291 10.35 3.74 -11.30
C ALA A 291 11.06 2.37 -11.34
N THR A 292 12.06 2.16 -10.49
CA THR A 292 12.75 0.86 -10.37
C THR A 292 11.77 -0.25 -9.96
N ALA A 293 10.98 -0.03 -8.90
CA ALA A 293 10.02 -1.02 -8.42
C ALA A 293 8.91 -1.35 -9.43
N ALA A 294 8.54 -0.40 -10.29
CA ALA A 294 7.61 -0.63 -11.39
C ALA A 294 8.24 -1.49 -12.49
N LEU A 295 9.48 -1.20 -12.91
CA LEU A 295 10.18 -1.99 -13.92
C LEU A 295 10.37 -3.45 -13.49
N GLU A 296 10.77 -3.68 -12.24
CA GLU A 296 10.87 -5.03 -11.67
C GLU A 296 9.53 -5.76 -11.69
N ALA A 297 8.42 -5.06 -11.47
CA ALA A 297 7.09 -5.67 -11.49
C ALA A 297 6.54 -5.95 -12.90
N PHE A 298 7.07 -5.27 -13.93
CA PHE A 298 6.75 -5.57 -15.32
C PHE A 298 7.54 -6.77 -15.86
N GLU A 299 8.54 -7.27 -15.14
CA GLU A 299 9.23 -8.49 -15.56
C GLU A 299 8.24 -9.67 -15.58
N PRO A 300 8.25 -10.47 -16.66
CA PRO A 300 7.30 -11.57 -16.79
C PRO A 300 7.49 -12.58 -15.66
N LEU A 301 6.39 -12.98 -15.04
CA LEU A 301 6.38 -14.09 -14.10
C LEU A 301 6.93 -15.34 -14.80
N LYS A 302 7.89 -16.01 -14.16
CA LYS A 302 8.45 -17.26 -14.67
C LYS A 302 7.29 -18.25 -14.87
N PRO A 303 7.25 -18.98 -16.01
CA PRO A 303 6.19 -19.95 -16.25
C PRO A 303 6.14 -20.97 -15.11
N ILE A 304 4.91 -21.31 -14.70
CA ILE A 304 4.69 -22.33 -13.67
C ILE A 304 5.23 -23.64 -14.25
N PRO A 305 6.18 -24.32 -13.56
CA PRO A 305 6.70 -25.58 -14.05
C PRO A 305 5.56 -26.59 -14.18
N PRO A 306 5.58 -27.46 -15.20
CA PRO A 306 4.54 -28.46 -15.38
C PRO A 306 4.38 -29.27 -14.10
N ARG A 307 3.14 -29.43 -13.64
CA ARG A 307 2.84 -30.34 -12.53
C ARG A 307 3.27 -31.74 -12.98
N ARG A 308 4.23 -32.31 -12.25
CA ARG A 308 4.63 -33.72 -12.40
C ARG A 308 3.50 -34.63 -11.94
#